data_AF-A0A819VSC1-F1
#
_entry.id   AF-A0A819VSC1-F1
#
_cell.length_a   1.000
_cell.length_b   1.000
_cell.length_c   1.000
_cell.angle_alpha   90.00
_cell.angle_beta   90.00
_cell.angle_gamma   90.00
#
_symmetry.space_group_name_H-M   'P 1'
#
loop_
_entity.id
_entity.type
_entity.pdbx_description
1 polymer ?
#
loop_
_entity_poly.entity_id
_entity_poly.type
_entity_poly.pdbx_seq_one_letter_code
_entity_poly.pdbx_strand_id
1 'polypeptide(L)'
;MNVYHIETRNQFNTVLASLHEHVFSCSYGLGTKLSWDEQYLIESLSDSTIYMAYYTIAHLLQARDSFNEKQLEKSYSLSSTDISHSTLDHLRNEFQYWYPINLYSSEKDLTSNHLIYSLCNHTAIWPNQPEYWPRSFRINGNLLLNSNTISESAGNFITLLEAIEQFSADGICLVLANAGDDSIENADFDENKAKELLLYLYTFIEWI
;
A
#
# COMPACT_ATOMS: atom_id res chain seq x y z
N MET A 1 -11.09 -10.31 -9.85
CA MET A 1 -10.07 -9.26 -9.68
C MET A 1 -9.94 -8.42 -10.95
N ASN A 2 -10.12 -7.11 -10.83
CA ASN A 2 -9.89 -6.13 -11.89
C ASN A 2 -8.45 -5.61 -11.83
N VAL A 3 -7.78 -5.42 -12.98
CA VAL A 3 -6.40 -4.90 -13.04
C VAL A 3 -6.20 -3.72 -14.00
N TYR A 4 -7.30 -3.18 -14.54
CA TYR A 4 -7.39 -1.98 -15.40
C TYR A 4 -6.62 -2.00 -16.74
N HIS A 5 -5.49 -2.71 -16.85
CA HIS A 5 -4.68 -2.84 -18.06
C HIS A 5 -4.40 -4.32 -18.39
N ILE A 6 -4.33 -4.66 -19.68
CA ILE A 6 -4.10 -6.04 -20.12
C ILE A 6 -2.66 -6.48 -19.87
N GLU A 7 -1.72 -5.55 -19.97
CA GLU A 7 -0.30 -5.73 -19.70
C GLU A 7 -0.08 -6.17 -18.25
N THR A 8 -0.72 -5.50 -17.29
CA THR A 8 -0.71 -5.89 -15.88
C THR A 8 -1.26 -7.29 -15.66
N ARG A 9 -2.37 -7.65 -16.33
CA ARG A 9 -2.95 -9.00 -16.25
C ARG A 9 -1.97 -10.06 -16.75
N ASN A 10 -1.31 -9.80 -17.88
CA ASN A 10 -0.34 -10.70 -18.46
C ASN A 10 0.86 -10.89 -17.53
N GLN A 11 1.38 -9.79 -16.96
CA GLN A 11 2.48 -9.83 -16.02
C GLN A 11 2.14 -10.65 -14.77
N PHE A 12 0.94 -10.46 -14.19
CA PHE A 12 0.48 -11.25 -13.05
C PHE A 12 0.44 -12.74 -13.39
N ASN A 13 -0.12 -13.10 -14.54
CA ASN A 13 -0.18 -14.50 -14.98
C ASN A 13 1.21 -15.11 -15.19
N THR A 14 2.14 -14.35 -15.78
CA THR A 14 3.53 -14.79 -15.98
C THR A 14 4.21 -15.05 -14.64
N VAL A 15 4.12 -14.10 -13.70
CA VAL A 15 4.77 -14.21 -12.39
C VAL A 15 4.17 -15.38 -11.60
N LEU A 16 2.84 -15.52 -11.58
CA LEU A 16 2.16 -16.64 -10.93
C LEU A 16 2.58 -18.01 -11.50
N ALA A 17 2.77 -18.10 -12.81
CA ALA A 17 3.17 -19.35 -13.47
C ALA A 17 4.62 -19.74 -13.17
N SER A 18 5.49 -18.77 -12.92
CA SER A 18 6.90 -18.97 -12.58
C SER A 18 7.20 -18.89 -11.08
N LEU A 19 6.18 -18.70 -10.24
CA LEU A 19 6.37 -18.50 -8.81
C LEU A 19 6.81 -19.83 -8.16
N HIS A 20 7.95 -19.77 -7.48
CA HIS A 20 8.51 -20.88 -6.71
C HIS A 20 8.66 -20.46 -5.24
N GLU A 21 9.26 -21.33 -4.43
CA GLU A 21 9.52 -21.06 -3.02
C GLU A 21 10.28 -19.74 -2.84
N HIS A 22 9.72 -18.87 -1.99
CA HIS A 22 10.32 -17.57 -1.64
C HIS A 22 10.93 -17.65 -0.24
N VAL A 23 12.12 -17.07 -0.08
CA VAL A 23 12.76 -16.97 1.23
C VAL A 23 12.12 -15.83 2.00
N PHE A 24 11.34 -16.18 3.03
CA PHE A 24 10.53 -15.22 3.80
C PHE A 24 11.21 -14.74 5.10
N SER A 25 12.45 -15.15 5.36
CA SER A 25 13.14 -14.81 6.61
C SER A 25 14.58 -14.35 6.41
N CYS A 26 15.07 -13.54 7.35
CA CYS A 26 16.41 -12.97 7.40
C CYS A 26 17.01 -13.09 8.80
N SER A 27 18.34 -13.12 8.91
CA SER A 27 19.06 -13.20 10.20
C SER A 27 19.53 -11.85 10.74
N TYR A 28 19.37 -10.77 9.98
CA TYR A 28 19.80 -9.41 10.32
C TYR A 28 18.85 -8.38 9.72
N GLY A 29 18.65 -7.26 10.43
CA GLY A 29 17.80 -6.15 10.01
C GLY A 29 16.78 -5.77 11.09
N LEU A 30 15.79 -4.97 10.70
CA LEU A 30 14.61 -4.67 11.49
C LEU A 30 13.44 -5.50 10.96
N GLY A 31 12.54 -5.92 11.84
CA GLY A 31 11.36 -6.69 11.47
C GLY A 31 10.75 -7.43 12.65
N THR A 32 9.74 -8.26 12.36
CA THR A 32 9.08 -9.10 13.37
C THR A 32 9.79 -10.46 13.44
N LYS A 33 10.13 -10.93 14.65
CA LYS A 33 10.72 -12.26 14.84
C LYS A 33 9.71 -13.36 14.52
N LEU A 34 10.20 -14.51 14.01
CA LEU A 34 9.35 -15.69 13.91
C LEU A 34 8.93 -16.17 15.30
N SER A 35 7.64 -16.44 15.47
CA SER A 35 7.07 -16.85 16.77
C SER A 35 7.62 -18.18 17.31
N TRP A 36 8.16 -19.04 16.44
CA TRP A 36 8.75 -20.34 16.81
C TRP A 36 10.27 -20.40 16.70
N ASP A 37 10.93 -19.39 16.12
CA ASP A 37 12.39 -19.33 16.00
C ASP A 37 12.88 -17.88 15.97
N GLU A 38 13.13 -17.33 17.15
CA GLU A 38 13.52 -15.94 17.35
C GLU A 38 14.89 -15.55 16.76
N GLN A 39 15.65 -16.51 16.24
CA GLN A 39 16.89 -16.23 15.51
C GLN A 39 16.62 -15.56 14.15
N TYR A 40 15.42 -15.76 13.60
CA TYR A 40 15.02 -15.25 12.30
C TYR A 40 13.96 -14.16 12.41
N LEU A 41 14.08 -13.17 11.54
CA LEU A 41 13.15 -12.08 11.31
C LEU A 41 12.36 -12.37 10.03
N ILE A 42 11.08 -11.99 9.98
CA ILE A 42 10.29 -12.00 8.74
C ILE A 42 10.79 -10.85 7.87
N GLU A 43 11.02 -11.14 6.59
CA GLU A 43 11.49 -10.14 5.62
C GLU A 43 10.35 -9.23 5.11
N SER A 44 10.71 -8.03 4.67
CA SER A 44 9.78 -6.92 4.37
C SER A 44 8.71 -7.19 3.31
N LEU A 45 8.94 -8.06 2.32
CA LEU A 45 7.95 -8.42 1.31
C LEU A 45 6.98 -9.51 1.80
N SER A 46 7.31 -10.17 2.92
CA SER A 46 6.52 -11.26 3.49
C SER A 46 5.58 -10.77 4.60
N ASP A 47 6.01 -9.83 5.44
CA ASP A 47 5.15 -9.24 6.49
C ASP A 47 4.19 -8.14 5.97
N SER A 48 4.34 -7.72 4.71
CA SER A 48 3.55 -6.67 4.07
C SER A 48 2.41 -7.18 3.18
N THR A 49 1.94 -8.41 3.36
CA THR A 49 1.01 -9.02 2.38
C THR A 49 -0.48 -8.87 2.70
N ILE A 50 -0.84 -8.78 3.99
CA ILE A 50 -2.24 -8.71 4.47
C ILE A 50 -2.48 -7.60 5.52
N TYR A 51 -1.53 -6.67 5.66
CA TYR A 51 -1.60 -5.60 6.68
C TYR A 51 -2.81 -4.66 6.50
N MET A 52 -3.48 -4.66 5.35
CA MET A 52 -4.72 -3.91 5.16
C MET A 52 -5.85 -4.40 6.05
N ALA A 53 -5.87 -5.69 6.41
CA ALA A 53 -6.79 -6.19 7.41
C ALA A 53 -6.54 -5.52 8.77
N TYR A 54 -5.28 -5.28 9.12
CA TYR A 54 -4.91 -4.55 10.33
C TYR A 54 -5.39 -3.09 10.30
N TYR A 55 -5.36 -2.41 9.15
CA TYR A 55 -5.88 -1.04 9.06
C TYR A 55 -7.33 -0.90 9.53
N THR A 56 -8.18 -1.90 9.29
CA THR A 56 -9.58 -1.87 9.71
C THR A 56 -9.75 -1.74 11.22
N ILE A 57 -8.78 -2.22 12.01
CA ILE A 57 -8.85 -2.29 13.47
C ILE A 57 -7.74 -1.52 14.19
N ALA A 58 -6.75 -0.98 13.46
CA ALA A 58 -5.60 -0.29 14.04
C ALA A 58 -6.01 0.86 14.96
N HIS A 59 -7.04 1.62 14.57
CA HIS A 59 -7.57 2.74 15.35
C HIS A 59 -8.21 2.32 16.69
N LEU A 60 -8.69 1.08 16.79
CA LEU A 60 -9.23 0.51 18.04
C LEU A 60 -8.11 -0.04 18.92
N LEU A 61 -7.07 -0.61 18.31
CA LEU A 61 -5.95 -1.23 19.01
C LEU A 61 -4.91 -0.22 19.50
N GLN A 62 -4.57 0.78 18.70
CA GLN A 62 -3.49 1.73 19.01
C GLN A 62 -3.99 3.01 19.70
N ALA A 63 -5.31 3.17 19.87
CA ALA A 63 -5.84 4.28 20.64
C ALA A 63 -5.29 4.23 22.08
N ARG A 64 -4.80 5.39 22.56
CA ARG A 64 -4.01 5.57 23.80
C ARG A 64 -4.56 4.91 25.07
N ASP A 65 -5.85 4.59 25.11
CA ASP A 65 -6.54 4.09 26.30
C ASP A 65 -7.13 2.67 26.15
N SER A 66 -7.00 2.02 24.99
CA SER A 66 -7.87 0.87 24.64
C SER A 66 -7.22 -0.51 24.76
N PHE A 67 -5.90 -0.65 24.54
CA PHE A 67 -5.24 -1.97 24.56
C PHE A 67 -3.84 -1.89 25.17
N ASN A 68 -3.62 -2.64 26.25
CA ASN A 68 -2.27 -2.98 26.67
C ASN A 68 -1.72 -4.02 25.69
N GLU A 69 -0.64 -3.70 24.97
CA GLU A 69 0.06 -4.60 24.01
C GLU A 69 0.20 -6.05 24.50
N LYS A 70 0.37 -6.25 25.81
CA LYS A 70 0.47 -7.55 26.48
C LYS A 70 -0.75 -8.48 26.32
N GLN A 71 -1.93 -7.95 25.96
CA GLN A 71 -3.15 -8.76 25.82
C GLN A 71 -3.27 -9.42 24.44
N LEU A 72 -2.69 -8.85 23.37
CA LEU A 72 -2.72 -9.47 22.04
C LEU A 72 -1.66 -10.58 21.87
N GLU A 73 -0.48 -10.42 22.48
CA GLU A 73 0.63 -11.38 22.33
C GLU A 73 0.33 -12.78 22.90
N LYS A 74 -0.67 -12.91 23.78
CA LYS A 74 -0.93 -14.16 24.51
C LYS A 74 -2.07 -15.02 23.98
N SER A 75 -2.81 -14.60 22.96
CA SER A 75 -4.00 -15.35 22.52
C SER A 75 -4.05 -15.60 21.01
N TYR A 76 -3.32 -16.63 20.56
CA TYR A 76 -3.63 -17.30 19.29
C TYR A 76 -4.97 -18.06 19.32
N SER A 77 -5.60 -18.15 20.50
CA SER A 77 -6.95 -18.68 20.70
C SER A 77 -7.86 -17.59 21.28
N LEU A 78 -8.83 -17.14 20.49
CA LEU A 78 -9.91 -16.22 20.89
C LEU A 78 -10.79 -16.75 22.06
N SER A 79 -10.55 -17.97 22.53
CA SER A 79 -11.35 -18.66 23.55
C SER A 79 -10.91 -18.37 25.00
N SER A 80 -9.72 -17.81 25.23
CA SER A 80 -9.22 -17.50 26.59
C SER A 80 -8.52 -16.15 26.63
N THR A 81 -9.28 -15.08 26.41
CA THR A 81 -8.78 -13.70 26.45
C THR A 81 -9.49 -12.92 27.55
N ASP A 82 -8.78 -12.00 28.22
CA ASP A 82 -9.38 -11.05 29.15
C ASP A 82 -10.13 -9.90 28.44
N ILE A 83 -10.15 -9.91 27.10
CA ILE A 83 -10.81 -8.90 26.26
C ILE A 83 -12.32 -9.18 26.27
N SER A 84 -13.12 -8.13 26.47
CA SER A 84 -14.59 -8.26 26.48
C SER A 84 -15.12 -8.75 25.13
N HIS A 85 -16.15 -9.59 25.14
CA HIS A 85 -16.83 -10.03 23.91
C HIS A 85 -17.31 -8.85 23.07
N SER A 86 -17.83 -7.79 23.69
CA SER A 86 -18.25 -6.58 22.98
C SER A 86 -17.10 -5.91 22.22
N THR A 87 -15.89 -5.92 22.76
CA THR A 87 -14.71 -5.36 22.08
C THR A 87 -14.30 -6.25 20.90
N LEU A 88 -14.30 -7.58 21.08
CA LEU A 88 -13.99 -8.52 20.01
C LEU A 88 -15.01 -8.45 18.87
N ASP A 89 -16.30 -8.33 19.20
CA ASP A 89 -17.37 -8.14 18.23
C ASP A 89 -17.22 -6.81 17.49
N HIS A 90 -16.81 -5.74 18.18
CA HIS A 90 -16.56 -4.45 17.53
C HIS A 90 -15.39 -4.53 16.53
N LEU A 91 -14.26 -5.13 16.92
CA LEU A 91 -13.12 -5.37 16.01
C LEU A 91 -13.53 -6.19 14.79
N ARG A 92 -14.33 -7.24 15.01
CA ARG A 92 -14.84 -8.08 13.93
C ARG A 92 -15.75 -7.30 12.99
N ASN A 93 -16.65 -6.48 13.52
CA ASN A 93 -17.57 -5.68 12.73
C ASN A 93 -16.84 -4.65 11.86
N GLU A 94 -15.81 -3.98 12.39
CA GLU A 94 -14.96 -3.07 11.60
C GLU A 94 -14.29 -3.80 10.44
N PHE A 95 -13.67 -4.95 10.69
CA PHE A 95 -13.06 -5.76 9.63
C PHE A 95 -14.11 -6.17 8.58
N GLN A 96 -15.24 -6.73 9.00
CA GLN A 96 -16.28 -7.22 8.09
C GLN A 96 -16.97 -6.10 7.29
N TYR A 97 -16.99 -4.88 7.81
CA TYR A 97 -17.55 -3.73 7.11
C TYR A 97 -16.59 -3.19 6.03
N TRP A 98 -15.32 -3.00 6.38
CA TRP A 98 -14.34 -2.37 5.48
C TRP A 98 -13.70 -3.33 4.49
N TYR A 99 -13.58 -4.62 4.83
CA TYR A 99 -12.96 -5.62 3.95
C TYR A 99 -13.99 -6.20 2.96
N PRO A 100 -13.59 -6.53 1.71
CA PRO A 100 -12.23 -6.61 1.17
C PRO A 100 -11.66 -5.27 0.68
N ILE A 101 -10.35 -5.25 0.41
CA ILE A 101 -9.70 -4.15 -0.31
C ILE A 101 -10.39 -3.93 -1.67
N ASN A 102 -11.02 -2.78 -1.85
CA ASN A 102 -11.67 -2.41 -3.11
C ASN A 102 -10.65 -2.11 -4.21
N LEU A 103 -9.61 -1.34 -3.88
CA LEU A 103 -8.58 -0.88 -4.80
C LEU A 103 -7.21 -0.90 -4.11
N TYR A 104 -6.27 -1.63 -4.71
CA TYR A 104 -4.86 -1.58 -4.36
C TYR A 104 -4.13 -0.77 -5.44
N SER A 105 -3.65 0.44 -5.11
CA SER A 105 -2.82 1.25 -6.03
C SER A 105 -1.34 1.01 -5.77
N SER A 106 -0.54 0.84 -6.81
CA SER A 106 0.89 0.56 -6.69
C SER A 106 1.65 0.87 -7.98
N GLU A 107 2.96 0.95 -7.89
CA GLU A 107 3.83 1.06 -9.06
C GLU A 107 4.07 -0.31 -9.72
N LYS A 108 4.42 -0.28 -11.00
CA LYS A 108 4.67 -1.48 -11.82
C LYS A 108 5.77 -2.39 -11.30
N ASP A 109 6.75 -1.86 -10.58
CA ASP A 109 7.89 -2.65 -10.09
C ASP A 109 7.47 -3.70 -9.06
N LEU A 110 6.39 -3.44 -8.30
CA LEU A 110 5.86 -4.34 -7.27
C LEU A 110 4.95 -5.47 -7.80
N THR A 111 4.62 -5.44 -9.09
CA THR A 111 3.78 -6.47 -9.75
C THR A 111 4.48 -7.83 -9.85
N SER A 112 5.82 -7.86 -9.74
CA SER A 112 6.63 -9.08 -9.82
C SER A 112 6.82 -9.79 -8.47
N ASN A 113 6.40 -9.17 -7.36
CA ASN A 113 6.65 -9.65 -6.01
C ASN A 113 5.46 -9.38 -5.07
N HIS A 114 5.51 -8.27 -4.34
CA HIS A 114 4.60 -7.85 -3.28
C HIS A 114 3.13 -8.05 -3.62
N LEU A 115 2.68 -7.60 -4.80
CA LEU A 115 1.25 -7.69 -5.17
C LEU A 115 0.80 -9.13 -5.40
N ILE A 116 1.69 -9.97 -5.93
CA ILE A 116 1.43 -11.41 -6.08
C ILE A 116 1.46 -12.10 -4.73
N TYR A 117 2.43 -11.77 -3.86
CA TYR A 117 2.47 -12.31 -2.50
C TYR A 117 1.24 -11.90 -1.70
N SER A 118 0.76 -10.66 -1.84
CA SER A 118 -0.49 -10.21 -1.26
C SER A 118 -1.66 -11.07 -1.75
N LEU A 119 -1.80 -11.28 -3.06
CA LEU A 119 -2.85 -12.13 -3.62
C LEU A 119 -2.77 -13.57 -3.07
N CYS A 120 -1.59 -14.18 -3.06
CA CYS A 120 -1.37 -15.53 -2.54
C CYS A 120 -1.70 -15.65 -1.05
N ASN A 121 -1.29 -14.68 -0.22
CA ASN A 121 -1.58 -14.71 1.21
C ASN A 121 -3.07 -14.50 1.49
N HIS A 122 -3.75 -13.64 0.75
CA HIS A 122 -5.20 -13.46 0.90
C HIS A 122 -5.96 -14.76 0.60
N THR A 123 -5.61 -15.46 -0.48
CA THR A 123 -6.27 -16.73 -0.82
C THR A 123 -5.88 -17.85 0.14
N ALA A 124 -4.69 -17.79 0.76
CA ALA A 124 -4.27 -18.76 1.77
C ALA A 124 -4.96 -18.54 3.14
N ILE A 125 -5.15 -17.29 3.56
CA ILE A 125 -5.78 -16.94 4.85
C ILE A 125 -7.31 -17.09 4.78
N TRP A 126 -7.91 -16.73 3.65
CA TRP A 126 -9.37 -16.80 3.43
C TRP A 126 -9.74 -17.73 2.27
N PRO A 127 -9.36 -19.03 2.31
CA PRO A 127 -9.45 -19.92 1.14
C PRO A 127 -10.88 -20.18 0.67
N ASN A 128 -11.84 -20.15 1.60
CA ASN A 128 -13.26 -20.40 1.34
C ASN A 128 -14.11 -19.13 1.44
N GLN A 129 -13.47 -17.96 1.48
CA GLN A 129 -14.14 -16.66 1.66
C GLN A 129 -13.66 -15.67 0.59
N PRO A 130 -14.00 -15.92 -0.68
CA PRO A 130 -13.58 -15.06 -1.79
C PRO A 130 -14.10 -13.62 -1.67
N GLU A 131 -15.11 -13.39 -0.83
CA GLU A 131 -15.57 -12.05 -0.45
C GLU A 131 -14.49 -11.22 0.24
N TYR A 132 -13.47 -11.83 0.85
CA TYR A 132 -12.33 -11.15 1.47
C TYR A 132 -11.10 -11.04 0.56
N TRP A 133 -11.16 -11.55 -0.68
CA TRP A 133 -10.04 -11.41 -1.61
C TRP A 133 -9.99 -10.00 -2.22
N PRO A 134 -8.79 -9.48 -2.57
CA PRO A 134 -8.66 -8.15 -3.17
C PRO A 134 -9.47 -8.03 -4.46
N ARG A 135 -10.26 -6.95 -4.55
CA ARG A 135 -11.18 -6.75 -5.68
C ARG A 135 -10.48 -6.20 -6.91
N SER A 136 -9.54 -5.27 -6.73
CA SER A 136 -8.81 -4.67 -7.85
C SER A 136 -7.41 -4.17 -7.51
N PHE A 137 -6.54 -4.15 -8.52
CA PHE A 137 -5.19 -3.58 -8.47
C PHE A 137 -5.05 -2.55 -9.59
N ARG A 138 -4.67 -1.32 -9.28
CA ARG A 138 -4.35 -0.29 -10.27
C ARG A 138 -2.86 -0.02 -10.24
N ILE A 139 -2.23 -0.20 -11.40
CA ILE A 139 -0.78 -0.13 -11.52
C ILE A 139 -0.42 1.07 -12.38
N ASN A 140 0.41 1.96 -11.85
CA ASN A 140 0.98 3.09 -12.59
C ASN A 140 2.46 2.82 -12.92
N GLY A 141 2.99 3.53 -13.92
CA GLY A 141 4.42 3.58 -14.15
C GLY A 141 5.14 4.43 -13.11
N ASN A 142 6.47 4.47 -13.21
CA ASN A 142 7.31 5.20 -12.26
C ASN A 142 7.20 6.70 -12.54
N LEU A 143 7.37 7.52 -11.50
CA LEU A 143 7.35 8.97 -11.64
C LEU A 143 8.70 9.48 -12.18
N LEU A 144 8.65 10.33 -13.19
CA LEU A 144 9.75 11.14 -13.69
C LEU A 144 9.66 12.56 -13.11
N LEU A 145 10.78 13.26 -13.08
CA LEU A 145 10.86 14.68 -12.77
C LEU A 145 11.45 15.41 -13.97
N ASN A 146 10.67 16.33 -14.54
CA ASN A 146 11.00 17.08 -15.75
C ASN A 146 11.52 16.15 -16.87
N SER A 147 10.77 15.07 -17.13
CA SER A 147 11.05 14.02 -18.13
C SER A 147 12.33 13.21 -17.90
N ASN A 148 12.95 13.33 -16.72
CA ASN A 148 14.16 12.60 -16.34
C ASN A 148 13.89 11.65 -15.16
N THR A 149 14.65 10.56 -15.10
CA THR A 149 14.60 9.64 -13.95
C THR A 149 14.98 10.39 -12.68
N ILE A 150 14.20 10.18 -11.62
CA ILE A 150 14.45 10.75 -10.31
C ILE A 150 15.71 10.11 -9.70
N SER A 151 16.67 10.91 -9.29
CA SER A 151 17.92 10.45 -8.68
C SER A 151 18.56 11.52 -7.81
N GLU A 152 18.75 11.20 -6.53
CA GLU A 152 19.44 12.06 -5.56
C GLU A 152 20.90 12.31 -5.96
N SER A 153 21.61 11.28 -6.42
CA SER A 153 23.03 11.40 -6.80
C SER A 153 23.25 12.23 -8.07
N ALA A 154 22.25 12.29 -8.96
CA ALA A 154 22.27 13.13 -10.15
C ALA A 154 21.76 14.56 -9.89
N GLY A 155 21.26 14.85 -8.68
CA GLY A 155 20.65 16.12 -8.32
C GLY A 155 19.26 16.36 -8.92
N ASN A 156 18.65 15.35 -9.57
CA ASN A 156 17.29 15.43 -10.12
C ASN A 156 16.31 14.77 -9.14
N PHE A 157 16.07 15.45 -8.03
CA PHE A 157 15.23 14.94 -6.94
C PHE A 157 14.55 16.09 -6.22
N ILE A 158 13.31 15.88 -5.79
CA ILE A 158 12.56 16.80 -4.93
C ILE A 158 11.79 15.97 -3.91
N THR A 159 11.90 16.31 -2.63
CA THR A 159 11.08 15.70 -1.59
C THR A 159 9.65 16.22 -1.66
N LEU A 160 8.70 15.46 -1.10
CA LEU A 160 7.32 15.93 -0.99
C LEU A 160 7.22 17.28 -0.25
N LEU A 161 8.02 17.47 0.81
CA LEU A 161 7.98 18.71 1.59
C LEU A 161 8.48 19.90 0.78
N GLU A 162 9.62 19.76 0.10
CA GLU A 162 10.16 20.81 -0.79
C GLU A 162 9.17 21.13 -1.91
N ALA A 163 8.55 20.11 -2.51
CA ALA A 163 7.53 20.31 -3.53
C ALA A 163 6.32 21.07 -2.97
N ILE A 164 5.88 20.80 -1.73
CA ILE A 164 4.76 21.51 -1.09
C ILE A 164 5.13 22.96 -0.82
N GLU A 165 6.33 23.21 -0.33
CA GLU A 165 6.83 24.56 -0.10
C GLU A 165 6.93 25.36 -1.41
N GLN A 166 7.30 24.71 -2.51
CA GLN A 166 7.47 25.35 -3.82
C GLN A 166 6.15 25.55 -4.59
N PHE A 167 5.23 24.59 -4.53
CA PHE A 167 4.04 24.54 -5.39
C PHE A 167 2.70 24.52 -4.66
N SER A 168 2.70 24.53 -3.33
CA SER A 168 1.54 24.22 -2.47
C SER A 168 1.03 22.78 -2.61
N ALA A 169 0.28 22.31 -1.61
CA ALA A 169 -0.36 20.99 -1.68
C ALA A 169 -1.33 20.89 -2.87
N ASP A 170 -2.14 21.92 -3.09
CA ASP A 170 -3.11 21.95 -4.20
C ASP A 170 -2.42 21.94 -5.56
N GLY A 171 -1.33 22.71 -5.72
CA GLY A 171 -0.55 22.74 -6.95
C GLY A 171 0.10 21.39 -7.27
N ILE A 172 0.65 20.70 -6.26
CA ILE A 172 1.15 19.31 -6.43
C ILE A 172 0.03 18.37 -6.82
N CYS A 173 -1.11 18.41 -6.13
CA CYS A 173 -2.23 17.53 -6.46
C CYS A 173 -2.72 17.72 -7.90
N LEU A 174 -2.77 18.96 -8.38
CA LEU A 174 -3.16 19.28 -9.75
C LEU A 174 -2.15 18.76 -10.78
N VAL A 175 -0.84 18.99 -10.57
CA VAL A 175 0.16 18.51 -11.52
C VAL A 175 0.29 16.99 -11.50
N LEU A 176 0.17 16.33 -10.34
CA LEU A 176 0.15 14.87 -10.25
C LEU A 176 -1.08 14.25 -10.90
N ALA A 177 -2.24 14.91 -10.81
CA ALA A 177 -3.43 14.50 -11.55
C ALA A 177 -3.25 14.61 -13.08
N ASN A 178 -2.36 15.50 -13.54
CA ASN A 178 -1.99 15.67 -14.94
C ASN A 178 -0.72 14.87 -15.34
N ALA A 179 -0.08 14.15 -14.42
CA ALA A 179 1.24 13.58 -14.65
C ALA A 179 1.23 12.35 -15.59
N GLY A 180 0.07 11.73 -15.82
CA GLY A 180 0.01 10.54 -16.69
C GLY A 180 -1.37 10.25 -17.24
N ASP A 181 -1.39 9.57 -18.38
CA ASP A 181 -2.58 9.39 -19.21
C ASP A 181 -3.23 8.01 -19.05
N ASP A 182 -3.58 7.62 -17.82
CA ASP A 182 -4.27 6.35 -17.50
C ASP A 182 -3.60 5.11 -18.16
N SER A 183 -2.28 4.98 -18.00
CA SER A 183 -1.49 3.86 -18.52
C SER A 183 -0.42 3.39 -17.53
N ILE A 184 0.24 2.27 -17.85
CA ILE A 184 1.39 1.75 -17.08
C ILE A 184 2.72 2.39 -17.48
N GLU A 185 2.69 3.33 -18.44
CA GLU A 185 3.85 4.12 -18.80
C GLU A 185 4.23 5.07 -17.67
N ASN A 186 5.47 5.55 -17.70
CA ASN A 186 5.96 6.46 -16.68
C ASN A 186 5.13 7.75 -16.68
N ALA A 187 4.78 8.21 -15.48
CA ALA A 187 4.18 9.52 -15.28
C ALA A 187 5.29 10.58 -15.15
N ASP A 188 5.00 11.85 -15.44
CA ASP A 188 5.98 12.93 -15.37
C ASP A 188 5.47 14.10 -14.51
N PHE A 189 6.25 14.45 -13.50
CA PHE A 189 6.10 15.69 -12.76
C PHE A 189 6.89 16.79 -13.49
N ASP A 190 6.20 17.63 -14.25
CA ASP A 190 6.77 18.80 -14.91
C ASP A 190 6.58 20.06 -14.04
N GLU A 191 7.68 20.61 -13.52
CA GLU A 191 7.67 21.81 -12.68
C GLU A 191 7.16 23.06 -13.41
N ASN A 192 7.39 23.16 -14.72
CA ASN A 192 6.85 24.28 -15.51
C ASN A 192 5.34 24.15 -15.62
N LYS A 193 4.83 22.92 -15.80
CA LYS A 193 3.40 22.64 -15.79
C LYS A 193 2.78 22.93 -14.42
N ALA A 194 3.46 22.58 -13.34
CA ALA A 194 3.03 22.90 -11.97
C ALA A 194 2.84 24.42 -11.77
N LYS A 195 3.81 25.23 -12.22
CA LYS A 195 3.72 26.70 -12.16
C LYS A 195 2.56 27.24 -12.99
N GLU A 196 2.37 26.70 -14.19
CA GLU A 196 1.26 27.07 -15.08
C GLU A 196 -0.10 26.77 -14.43
N LEU A 197 -0.29 25.56 -13.92
CA LEU A 197 -1.53 25.13 -13.25
C LEU A 197 -1.81 25.92 -11.98
N LEU A 198 -0.78 26.24 -11.20
CA LEU A 198 -0.93 27.07 -10.00
C LEU A 198 -1.37 28.50 -10.36
N LEU A 199 -0.82 29.08 -11.43
CA LEU A 199 -1.25 30.39 -11.93
C LEU A 199 -2.70 30.35 -12.44
N TYR A 200 -3.11 29.28 -13.12
CA TYR A 200 -4.52 29.10 -13.50
C TYR A 200 -5.42 29.02 -12.27
N LEU A 201 -5.03 28.26 -11.23
CA LEU A 201 -5.81 28.17 -10.01
C LEU A 201 -5.96 29.53 -9.33
N TYR A 202 -4.87 30.30 -9.24
CA TYR A 202 -4.89 31.66 -8.71
C TYR A 202 -5.83 32.58 -9.49
N THR A 203 -5.68 32.61 -10.82
CA THR A 203 -6.53 33.48 -11.66
C THR A 203 -8.00 33.06 -11.66
N PHE A 204 -8.29 31.76 -11.52
CA PHE A 204 -9.64 31.25 -11.32
C PHE A 204 -10.26 31.70 -9.99
N ILE A 205 -9.48 31.68 -8.89
CA ILE A 205 -9.94 32.15 -7.59
C ILE A 205 -10.23 33.66 -7.62
N GLU A 206 -9.36 34.47 -8.23
CA GLU A 206 -9.57 35.92 -8.38
C GLU A 206 -10.76 36.28 -9.27
N TRP A 207 -11.18 35.36 -10.15
CA TRP A 207 -12.33 35.57 -11.03
C TRP A 207 -13.68 35.33 -10.33
N ILE A 208 -13.73 34.47 -9.30
CA ILE A 208 -14.94 34.14 -8.53
C ILE A 208 -15.26 35.25 -7.51
#